data_AF-A0A9E9M0I0-F1
#
_entry.id   AF-A0A9E9M0I0-F1
#
_cell.length_a   1.000
_cell.length_b   1.000
_cell.length_c   1.000
_cell.angle_alpha   90.00
_cell.angle_beta   90.00
_cell.angle_gamma   90.00
#
_symmetry.space_group_name_H-M   'P 1'
#
loop_
_entity.id
_entity.type
_entity.pdbx_description
1 polymer ?
#
loop_
_entity_poly.entity_id
_entity_poly.type
_entity_poly.pdbx_seq_one_letter_code
_entity_poly.pdbx_strand_id
1 'polypeptide(L)'
;MNVNMAMTLQSLSETTYFAQAVAHESGGVFVKLPAAEEVGNDELLKKWNDLYTQLGAMSGTFNAATVDGEVDAKEKKQLQAHGHEVNRLVQELLALTFMVYGRQEKK
;
A
#
# COMPACT_ATOMS: atom_id res chain seq x y z
N MET A 1 -21.36 10.11 13.87
CA MET A 1 -20.81 8.75 14.10
C MET A 1 -19.51 8.91 14.88
N ASN A 2 -19.29 8.17 15.97
CA ASN A 2 -18.03 8.25 16.73
C ASN A 2 -17.00 7.24 16.18
N VAL A 3 -15.71 7.44 16.50
CA VAL A 3 -14.62 6.57 15.99
C VAL A 3 -14.82 5.11 16.40
N ASN A 4 -15.34 4.87 17.62
CA ASN A 4 -15.59 3.52 18.12
C ASN A 4 -16.60 2.77 17.22
N MET A 5 -17.72 3.40 16.90
CA MET A 5 -18.74 2.85 16.00
C MET A 5 -18.22 2.62 14.58
N ALA A 6 -17.37 3.53 14.07
CA ALA A 6 -16.73 3.34 12.76
C ALA A 6 -15.75 2.15 12.75
N MET A 7 -14.98 1.96 13.82
CA MET A 7 -14.11 0.80 14.01
C MET A 7 -14.91 -0.50 14.12
N THR A 8 -16.05 -0.51 14.83
CA THR A 8 -16.94 -1.67 14.90
C THR A 8 -17.50 -2.04 13.53
N LEU A 9 -18.00 -1.07 12.76
CA LEU A 9 -18.53 -1.31 11.41
C LEU A 9 -17.46 -1.83 10.47
N GLN A 10 -16.26 -1.28 10.53
CA GLN A 10 -15.12 -1.76 9.77
C GLN A 10 -14.80 -3.22 10.12
N SER A 11 -14.75 -3.56 11.41
CA SER A 11 -14.51 -4.95 11.86
C SER A 11 -15.59 -5.91 11.42
N LEU A 12 -16.88 -5.54 11.54
CA LEU A 12 -18.01 -6.39 11.16
C LEU A 12 -18.10 -6.62 9.65
N SER A 13 -17.63 -5.65 8.86
CA SER A 13 -17.62 -5.75 7.40
C SER A 13 -16.34 -6.37 6.84
N GLU A 14 -15.35 -6.66 7.68
CA GLU A 14 -14.02 -7.14 7.28
C GLU A 14 -13.28 -6.22 6.29
N THR A 15 -13.73 -4.97 6.17
CA THR A 15 -13.14 -3.96 5.28
C THR A 15 -12.10 -3.11 6.01
N THR A 16 -11.45 -2.19 5.31
CA THR A 16 -10.55 -1.18 5.92
C THR A 16 -10.85 0.25 5.46
N TYR A 17 -12.07 0.50 4.98
CA TYR A 17 -12.43 1.78 4.36
C TYR A 17 -12.34 2.97 5.30
N PHE A 18 -12.67 2.79 6.59
CA PHE A 18 -12.54 3.87 7.56
C PHE A 18 -11.07 4.24 7.76
N ALA A 19 -10.19 3.25 7.96
CA ALA A 19 -8.76 3.49 8.11
C ALA A 19 -8.13 4.12 6.85
N GLN A 20 -8.55 3.68 5.66
CA GLN A 20 -8.12 4.26 4.38
C GLN A 20 -8.57 5.73 4.25
N ALA A 21 -9.82 6.03 4.58
CA ALA A 21 -10.34 7.40 4.53
C ALA A 21 -9.60 8.33 5.49
N VAL A 22 -9.35 7.89 6.74
CA VAL A 22 -8.58 8.67 7.72
C VAL A 22 -7.16 8.93 7.24
N ALA A 23 -6.49 7.92 6.68
CA ALA A 23 -5.16 8.09 6.12
C ALA A 23 -5.17 9.10 4.97
N HIS A 24 -6.09 8.96 4.01
CA HIS A 24 -6.23 9.88 2.88
C HIS A 24 -6.47 11.32 3.33
N GLU A 25 -7.42 11.56 4.24
CA GLU A 25 -7.72 12.88 4.79
C GLU A 25 -6.53 13.48 5.56
N SER A 26 -5.68 12.64 6.13
CA SER A 26 -4.46 13.05 6.84
C SER A 26 -3.25 13.24 5.92
N GLY A 27 -3.43 13.09 4.59
CA GLY A 27 -2.33 13.14 3.61
C GLY A 27 -1.40 11.93 3.65
N GLY A 28 -1.83 10.83 4.25
CA GLY A 28 -1.10 9.57 4.36
C GLY A 28 -1.73 8.43 3.54
N VAL A 29 -1.13 7.24 3.63
CA VAL A 29 -1.60 6.01 3.00
C VAL A 29 -1.79 4.95 4.06
N PHE A 30 -2.95 4.30 4.06
CA PHE A 30 -3.19 3.13 4.91
C PHE A 30 -2.64 1.87 4.24
N VAL A 31 -1.89 1.08 4.99
CA VAL A 31 -1.38 -0.22 4.53
C VAL A 31 -1.86 -1.30 5.49
N LYS A 32 -2.67 -2.23 4.97
CA LYS A 32 -3.09 -3.43 5.71
C LYS A 32 -1.94 -4.42 5.70
N LEU A 33 -1.44 -4.77 6.88
CA LEU A 33 -0.41 -5.79 6.99
C LEU A 33 -1.03 -7.20 6.85
N PRO A 34 -0.32 -8.14 6.21
CA PRO A 34 -0.75 -9.54 6.15
C PRO A 34 -0.75 -10.21 7.53
N ALA A 35 -1.61 -11.21 7.72
CA ALA A 35 -1.65 -12.00 8.95
C ALA A 35 -0.38 -12.84 9.08
N ALA A 36 0.10 -13.04 10.32
CA ALA A 36 1.41 -13.64 10.61
C ALA A 36 1.51 -15.15 10.31
N GLU A 37 0.39 -15.81 10.01
CA GLU A 37 0.29 -17.28 10.01
C GLU A 37 0.69 -17.93 8.67
N GLU A 38 0.84 -17.15 7.60
CA GLU A 38 1.08 -17.67 6.23
C GLU A 38 2.12 -16.85 5.45
N VAL A 39 3.27 -16.54 6.07
CA VAL A 39 4.31 -15.75 5.42
C VAL A 39 5.63 -16.52 5.37
N GLY A 40 5.98 -17.04 4.18
CA GLY A 40 7.27 -17.65 3.90
C GLY A 40 8.19 -16.78 3.04
N ASN A 41 9.38 -17.31 2.74
CA ASN A 41 10.33 -16.66 1.83
C ASN A 41 9.76 -16.51 0.40
N ASP A 42 8.87 -17.39 -0.02
CA ASP A 42 8.25 -17.37 -1.35
C ASP A 42 7.26 -16.21 -1.50
N GLU A 43 6.44 -15.91 -0.46
CA GLU A 43 5.61 -14.70 -0.43
C GLU A 43 6.46 -13.43 -0.52
N LEU A 44 7.60 -13.40 0.16
CA LEU A 44 8.51 -12.27 0.15
C LEU A 44 9.09 -12.03 -1.25
N LEU A 45 9.55 -13.09 -1.91
CA LEU A 45 10.06 -13.03 -3.28
C LEU A 45 8.96 -12.58 -4.25
N LYS A 46 7.74 -13.11 -4.11
CA LYS A 46 6.59 -12.67 -4.92
C LYS A 46 6.34 -11.18 -4.77
N LYS A 47 6.38 -10.65 -3.54
CA LYS A 47 6.19 -9.22 -3.28
C LYS A 47 7.29 -8.32 -3.82
N TRP A 48 8.54 -8.79 -3.82
CA TRP A 48 9.62 -8.10 -4.55
C TRP A 48 9.33 -8.00 -6.05
N ASN A 49 8.87 -9.09 -6.66
CA ASN A 49 8.51 -9.07 -8.09
C ASN A 49 7.33 -8.13 -8.37
N ASP A 50 6.27 -8.18 -7.56
CA ASP A 50 5.12 -7.29 -7.68
C ASP A 50 5.55 -5.80 -7.60
N LEU A 51 6.44 -5.47 -6.65
CA LEU A 51 6.99 -4.13 -6.50
C LEU A 51 7.77 -3.68 -7.74
N TYR A 52 8.63 -4.54 -8.31
CA TYR A 52 9.37 -4.22 -9.53
C TYR A 52 8.46 -4.00 -10.72
N THR A 53 7.44 -4.85 -10.90
CA THR A 53 6.45 -4.68 -11.97
C THR A 53 5.71 -3.36 -11.81
N GLN A 54 5.26 -3.03 -10.59
CA GLN A 54 4.52 -1.79 -10.34
C GLN A 54 5.40 -0.54 -10.52
N LEU A 55 6.66 -0.59 -10.11
CA LEU A 55 7.63 0.48 -10.36
C LEU A 55 7.87 0.69 -11.85
N GLY A 56 7.96 -0.40 -12.63
CA GLY A 56 8.05 -0.33 -14.09
C GLY A 56 6.83 0.36 -14.72
N ALA A 57 5.61 -0.02 -14.30
CA ALA A 57 4.38 0.60 -14.75
C ALA A 57 4.29 2.09 -14.37
N MET A 58 4.71 2.44 -13.15
CA MET A 58 4.75 3.84 -12.69
C MET A 58 5.75 4.66 -13.52
N SER A 59 6.93 4.12 -13.79
CA SER A 59 7.93 4.76 -14.65
C SER A 59 7.42 4.98 -16.07
N GLY A 60 6.77 3.98 -16.67
CA GLY A 60 6.14 4.11 -17.98
C GLY A 60 5.06 5.20 -18.02
N THR A 61 4.20 5.23 -16.99
CA THR A 61 3.15 6.26 -16.85
C THR A 61 3.74 7.65 -16.67
N PHE A 62 4.79 7.78 -15.86
CA PHE A 62 5.50 9.05 -15.66
C PHE A 62 6.13 9.56 -16.96
N ASN A 63 6.80 8.70 -17.71
CA ASN A 63 7.39 9.09 -18.98
C ASN A 63 6.32 9.56 -19.96
N ALA A 64 5.19 8.84 -20.05
CA ALA A 64 4.07 9.22 -20.92
C ALA A 64 3.43 10.56 -20.51
N ALA A 65 3.20 10.77 -19.22
CA ALA A 65 2.57 11.96 -18.66
C ALA A 65 3.45 13.22 -18.62
N THR A 66 4.72 13.11 -19.01
CA THR A 66 5.67 14.25 -19.02
C THR A 66 6.17 14.59 -20.41
N VAL A 67 5.70 13.88 -21.45
CA VAL A 67 6.14 14.06 -22.85
C VAL A 67 5.88 15.47 -23.35
N ASP A 68 4.74 16.05 -23.01
CA ASP A 68 4.32 17.39 -23.43
C ASP A 68 4.77 18.49 -22.46
N GLY A 69 5.45 18.13 -21.37
CA GLY A 69 5.97 19.05 -20.36
C GLY A 69 4.93 19.55 -19.35
N GLU A 70 3.68 19.11 -19.41
CA GLU A 70 2.61 19.53 -18.49
C GLU A 70 1.84 18.31 -17.98
N VAL A 71 1.69 18.17 -16.66
CA VAL A 71 0.88 17.08 -16.08
C VAL A 71 -0.54 17.56 -15.88
N ASP A 72 -1.49 17.00 -16.63
CA ASP A 72 -2.90 17.32 -16.52
C ASP A 72 -3.57 16.70 -15.27
N ALA A 73 -4.83 17.05 -15.03
CA ALA A 73 -5.56 16.56 -13.85
C ALA A 73 -5.78 15.03 -13.86
N LYS A 74 -5.95 14.42 -15.05
CA LYS A 74 -6.15 12.99 -15.22
C LYS A 74 -4.82 12.25 -15.01
N GLU A 75 -3.74 12.74 -15.58
CA GLU A 75 -2.39 12.21 -15.43
C GLU A 75 -1.92 12.30 -13.98
N LYS A 76 -2.14 13.44 -13.33
CA LYS A 76 -1.89 13.61 -11.89
C LYS A 76 -2.59 12.53 -11.07
N LYS A 77 -3.87 12.27 -11.35
CA LYS A 77 -4.63 11.23 -10.66
C LYS A 77 -4.06 9.83 -10.92
N GLN A 78 -3.64 9.53 -12.14
CA GLN A 78 -3.03 8.24 -12.49
C GLN A 78 -1.67 8.04 -11.81
N LEU A 79 -0.81 9.07 -11.82
CA LEU A 79 0.49 9.05 -11.15
C LEU A 79 0.33 8.89 -9.64
N GLN A 80 -0.62 9.59 -9.03
CA GLN A 80 -0.94 9.43 -7.61
C GLN A 80 -1.41 8.01 -7.31
N ALA A 81 -2.29 7.43 -8.13
CA ALA A 81 -2.73 6.05 -7.95
C ALA A 81 -1.56 5.05 -8.00
N HIS A 82 -0.63 5.22 -8.95
CA HIS A 82 0.55 4.37 -9.05
C HIS A 82 1.50 4.55 -7.86
N GLY A 83 1.74 5.80 -7.44
CA GLY A 83 2.56 6.11 -6.27
C GLY A 83 1.97 5.54 -4.98
N HIS A 84 0.66 5.57 -4.82
CA HIS A 84 -0.02 4.94 -3.68
C HIS A 84 0.19 3.42 -3.67
N GLU A 85 0.06 2.76 -4.82
CA GLU A 85 0.25 1.31 -4.93
C GLU A 85 1.70 0.90 -4.65
N VAL A 86 2.69 1.64 -5.18
CA VAL A 86 4.11 1.41 -4.88
C VAL A 86 4.38 1.53 -3.38
N ASN A 87 3.89 2.60 -2.74
CA ASN A 87 4.07 2.78 -1.29
C ASN A 87 3.43 1.65 -0.49
N ARG A 88 2.23 1.21 -0.87
CA ARG A 88 1.56 0.08 -0.25
C ARG A 88 2.39 -1.19 -0.35
N LEU A 89 2.89 -1.53 -1.54
CA LEU A 89 3.72 -2.72 -1.77
C LEU A 89 5.02 -2.67 -0.95
N VAL A 90 5.66 -1.51 -0.84
CA VAL A 90 6.87 -1.34 0.00
C VAL A 90 6.57 -1.63 1.47
N GLN A 91 5.46 -1.11 2.00
CA GLN A 91 5.09 -1.32 3.40
C GLN A 91 4.69 -2.77 3.68
N GLU A 92 3.96 -3.42 2.76
CA GLU A 92 3.66 -4.85 2.85
C GLU A 92 4.97 -5.67 2.85
N LEU A 93 5.92 -5.32 1.97
CA LEU A 93 7.22 -5.98 1.88
C LEU A 93 8.04 -5.84 3.16
N LEU A 94 8.08 -4.64 3.76
CA LEU A 94 8.77 -4.41 5.02
C LEU A 94 8.15 -5.23 6.15
N ALA A 95 6.81 -5.27 6.24
CA ALA A 95 6.12 -6.07 7.24
C ALA A 95 6.40 -7.57 7.10
N LEU A 96 6.36 -8.09 5.86
CA LEU A 96 6.73 -9.47 5.57
C LEU A 96 8.18 -9.75 5.93
N THR A 97 9.10 -8.83 5.60
CA THR A 97 10.52 -8.93 5.97
C THR A 97 10.69 -9.05 7.48
N PHE A 98 10.01 -8.22 8.27
CA PHE A 98 10.09 -8.29 9.72
C PHE A 98 9.36 -9.49 10.32
N MET A 99 8.32 -10.03 9.68
CA MET A 99 7.72 -11.28 10.11
C MET A 99 8.62 -12.50 9.87
N VAL A 100 9.32 -12.54 8.73
CA VAL A 100 10.22 -13.66 8.37
C VAL A 100 11.56 -13.58 9.08
N TYR A 101 12.17 -12.39 9.14
CA TYR A 101 13.54 -12.19 9.61
C TYR A 101 13.65 -11.38 10.90
N GLY A 102 12.56 -10.75 11.35
CA GLY A 102 12.56 -10.03 12.62
C GLY A 102 12.76 -11.01 13.76
N ARG A 103 13.70 -10.70 14.66
CA ARG A 103 13.76 -11.40 15.95
C ARG A 103 12.40 -11.21 16.63
N GLN A 104 11.81 -12.30 17.10
CA GLN A 104 10.74 -12.18 18.08
C GLN A 104 11.32 -11.49 19.31
N GLU A 105 11.01 -10.20 19.48
CA GLU A 105 11.21 -9.55 20.76
C GLU A 105 10.25 -10.25 21.73
N LYS A 106 10.84 -11.06 22.61
CA LYS A 106 10.11 -11.67 23.73
C LYS A 106 9.45 -10.54 24.51
N LYS A 107 8.13 -10.44 24.41
CA LYS A 107 7.31 -9.73 25.41
C LYS A 107 7.38 -10.46 26.74
#